data_AF-A0A382PNI0-F1
#
_entry.id   AF-A0A382PNI0-F1
#
_cell.length_a   1.000
_cell.length_b   1.000
_cell.length_c   1.000
_cell.angle_alpha   90.00
_cell.angle_beta   90.00
_cell.angle_gamma   90.00
#
_symmetry.space_group_name_H-M   'P 1'
#
loop_
_entity.id
_entity.type
_entity.pdbx_description
1 polymer ?
#
loop_
_entity_poly.entity_id
_entity_poly.type
_entity_poly.pdbx_seq_one_letter_code
_entity_poly.pdbx_strand_id
1 'polypeptide(L)'
;MWGFISNFFASHSTYYNNAVGVILTCAILYDFLFRTSIGFNMLFLEEIWSRNFTNLFIAPIKIGEIIISLVFTALIRALIGLIPAILLTSPLFGISLLDLGVHLFLLFLSLYIFGITLGIFVSAGLLRFGPSFENIAWSTMFLLAPFGCVYYPIEILPEFFQ
;
A
#
# COMPACT_ATOMS: atom_id res chain seq x y z
N MET A 1 3.68 -4.24 -16.41
CA MET A 1 4.13 -3.06 -15.65
C MET A 1 5.36 -2.40 -16.28
N TRP A 2 6.51 -3.07 -16.37
CA TRP A 2 7.73 -2.53 -17.01
C TRP A 2 7.56 -2.08 -18.48
N GLY A 3 6.68 -2.73 -19.25
CA GLY A 3 6.35 -2.29 -20.62
C GLY A 3 5.64 -0.94 -20.69
N PHE A 4 4.72 -0.63 -19.76
CA PHE A 4 4.04 0.67 -19.71
C PHE A 4 4.98 1.80 -19.26
N ILE A 5 5.87 1.49 -18.32
CA ILE A 5 6.95 2.38 -17.87
C ILE A 5 7.90 2.70 -19.03
N SER A 6 8.30 1.67 -19.80
CA SER A 6 9.14 1.84 -20.99
C SER A 6 8.47 2.68 -22.08
N ASN A 7 7.15 2.50 -22.31
CA ASN A 7 6.40 3.32 -23.27
C ASN A 7 6.28 4.79 -22.82
N PHE A 8 6.06 5.03 -21.52
CA PHE A 8 6.06 6.40 -20.97
C PHE A 8 7.41 7.10 -21.18
N PHE A 9 8.53 6.44 -20.83
CA PHE A 9 9.86 6.99 -21.06
C PHE A 9 10.21 7.17 -22.54
N ALA A 10 9.70 6.32 -23.43
CA ALA A 10 9.88 6.47 -24.88
C ALA A 10 9.11 7.67 -25.46
N SER A 11 7.95 8.02 -24.89
CA SER A 11 7.07 9.10 -25.38
C SER A 11 7.43 10.51 -24.88
N HIS A 12 8.16 10.64 -23.76
CA HIS A 12 8.42 11.94 -23.10
C HIS A 12 9.92 12.25 -22.89
N SER A 13 10.76 11.93 -23.87
CA SER A 13 12.23 12.06 -23.78
C SER A 13 12.78 13.48 -23.58
N THR A 14 11.95 14.52 -23.65
CA THR A 14 12.37 15.94 -23.54
C THR A 14 12.00 16.63 -22.21
N TYR A 15 11.17 16.01 -21.36
CA TYR A 15 10.70 16.57 -20.07
C TYR A 15 11.45 16.00 -18.84
N TYR A 16 12.78 15.92 -18.95
CA TYR A 16 13.65 15.25 -17.98
C TYR A 16 13.61 15.81 -16.54
N ASN A 17 13.10 17.04 -16.33
CA ASN A 17 13.19 17.70 -15.03
C ASN A 17 11.98 17.44 -14.10
N ASN A 18 10.78 17.17 -14.63
CA ASN A 18 9.57 16.95 -13.80
C ASN A 18 9.07 15.50 -13.79
N ALA A 19 9.34 14.71 -14.83
CA ALA A 19 8.81 13.34 -14.93
C ALA A 19 9.34 12.42 -13.80
N VAL A 20 10.62 12.56 -13.46
CA VAL A 20 11.27 11.77 -12.39
C VAL A 20 10.65 12.10 -11.02
N GLY A 21 10.34 13.37 -10.76
CA GLY A 21 9.75 13.77 -9.48
C GLY A 21 8.31 13.30 -9.29
N VAL A 22 7.52 13.29 -10.37
CA VAL A 22 6.16 12.75 -10.35
C VAL A 22 6.18 11.24 -10.11
N ILE A 23 7.06 10.50 -10.80
CA ILE A 23 7.19 9.04 -10.63
C ILE A 23 7.64 8.70 -9.20
N LEU A 24 8.62 9.41 -8.65
CA LEU A 24 9.09 9.19 -7.27
C LEU A 24 7.98 9.45 -6.25
N THR A 25 7.22 10.53 -6.43
CA THR A 25 6.09 10.85 -5.55
C THR A 25 5.04 9.75 -5.60
N CYS A 26 4.65 9.30 -6.80
CA CYS A 26 3.67 8.22 -6.94
C CYS A 26 4.20 6.89 -6.38
N ALA A 27 5.48 6.59 -6.56
CA ALA A 27 6.12 5.40 -6.00
C ALA A 27 6.08 5.39 -4.47
N ILE A 28 6.33 6.53 -3.82
CA ILE A 28 6.26 6.66 -2.35
C ILE A 28 4.82 6.46 -1.86
N LEU A 29 3.83 7.04 -2.55
CA LEU A 29 2.42 6.90 -2.20
C LEU A 29 1.95 5.45 -2.32
N TYR A 30 2.36 4.76 -3.38
CA TYR A 30 2.06 3.35 -3.57
C TYR A 30 2.79 2.46 -2.55
N ASP A 31 4.05 2.73 -2.25
CA ASP A 31 4.80 2.03 -1.20
C ASP A 31 4.10 2.18 0.17
N PHE A 32 3.56 3.35 0.48
CA PHE A 32 2.77 3.56 1.69
C PHE A 32 1.48 2.72 1.73
N LEU A 33 0.70 2.69 0.64
CA LEU A 33 -0.49 1.84 0.52
C LEU A 33 -0.12 0.36 0.67
N PHE A 34 0.92 -0.07 -0.03
CA PHE A 34 1.42 -1.44 -0.02
C PHE A 34 1.81 -1.87 1.39
N ARG A 35 2.61 -1.06 2.09
CA ARG A 35 3.04 -1.32 3.48
C ARG A 35 1.88 -1.38 4.45
N THR A 36 0.88 -0.52 4.27
CA THR A 36 -0.31 -0.50 5.13
C THR A 36 -1.09 -1.81 5.02
N SER A 37 -1.41 -2.24 3.79
CA SER A 37 -2.21 -3.44 3.59
C SER A 37 -1.46 -4.73 3.94
N ILE A 38 -0.17 -4.81 3.55
CA ILE A 38 0.64 -5.99 3.84
C ILE A 38 1.00 -6.11 5.32
N GLY A 39 1.21 -4.98 6.00
CA GLY A 39 1.46 -4.95 7.44
C GLY A 39 0.29 -5.56 8.23
N PHE A 40 -0.94 -5.26 7.81
CA PHE A 40 -2.14 -5.88 8.38
C PHE A 40 -2.23 -7.38 8.08
N ASN A 41 -2.11 -7.76 6.80
CA ASN A 41 -2.22 -9.16 6.37
C ASN A 41 -1.16 -10.06 7.01
N MET A 42 0.07 -9.57 7.16
CA MET A 42 1.17 -10.34 7.76
C MET A 42 0.92 -10.64 9.24
N LEU A 43 0.47 -9.64 10.02
CA LEU A 43 0.12 -9.84 11.43
C LEU A 43 -1.01 -10.88 11.57
N PHE A 44 -1.97 -10.84 10.65
CA PHE A 44 -3.04 -11.83 10.62
C PHE A 44 -2.56 -13.24 10.25
N LEU A 45 -1.66 -13.33 9.27
CA LEU A 45 -1.04 -14.60 8.87
C LEU A 45 -0.21 -15.22 10.00
N GLU A 46 0.51 -14.41 10.78
CA GLU A 46 1.27 -14.87 11.95
C GLU A 46 0.38 -15.58 12.98
N GLU A 47 -0.84 -15.10 13.19
CA GLU A 47 -1.84 -15.76 14.06
C GLU A 47 -2.33 -17.10 13.49
N ILE A 48 -2.47 -17.19 12.15
CA ILE A 48 -2.87 -18.43 11.46
C ILE A 48 -1.75 -19.47 11.58
N TRP A 49 -0.53 -19.08 11.25
CA TRP A 49 0.64 -19.94 11.29
C TRP A 49 0.95 -20.43 12.72
N SER A 50 0.74 -19.57 13.71
CA SER A 50 0.91 -19.91 15.12
C SER A 50 -0.24 -20.74 15.70
N ARG A 51 -1.31 -20.96 14.94
CA ARG A 51 -2.56 -21.62 15.38
C ARG A 51 -3.13 -20.99 16.66
N ASN A 52 -2.92 -19.70 16.86
CA ASN A 52 -3.24 -18.99 18.09
C ASN A 52 -4.68 -18.46 18.13
N PHE A 53 -5.44 -18.57 17.03
CA PHE A 53 -6.86 -18.19 16.98
C PHE A 53 -7.71 -18.80 18.08
N THR A 54 -7.51 -20.09 18.37
CA THR A 54 -8.28 -20.77 19.43
C THR A 54 -8.04 -20.11 20.79
N ASN A 55 -6.80 -19.73 21.09
CA ASN A 55 -6.45 -19.06 22.33
C ASN A 55 -7.02 -17.62 22.38
N LEU A 56 -6.94 -16.91 21.25
CA LEU A 56 -7.47 -15.56 21.09
C LEU A 56 -8.99 -15.49 21.27
N PHE A 57 -9.73 -16.51 20.80
CA PHE A 57 -11.19 -16.60 20.94
C PHE A 57 -11.66 -17.14 22.30
N ILE A 58 -10.81 -17.85 23.04
CA ILE A 58 -11.11 -18.31 24.41
C ILE A 58 -10.87 -17.20 25.43
N ALA A 59 -9.93 -16.29 25.15
CA ALA A 59 -9.72 -15.11 25.98
C ALA A 59 -10.95 -14.19 25.98
N PRO A 60 -11.24 -13.47 27.08
CA PRO A 60 -12.34 -12.51 27.16
C PRO A 60 -12.03 -11.21 26.40
N ILE A 61 -11.66 -11.32 25.12
CA ILE A 61 -11.28 -10.22 24.24
C ILE A 61 -12.34 -10.09 23.15
N LYS A 62 -12.76 -8.86 22.85
CA LYS A 62 -13.73 -8.59 21.78
C LYS A 62 -13.03 -8.61 20.42
N ILE A 63 -13.73 -9.09 19.39
CA ILE A 63 -13.24 -9.07 18.00
C ILE A 63 -12.84 -7.65 17.56
N GLY A 64 -13.57 -6.63 18.01
CA GLY A 64 -13.23 -5.22 17.76
C GLY A 64 -11.88 -4.80 18.34
N GLU A 65 -11.49 -5.32 19.49
CA GLU A 65 -10.19 -4.99 20.13
C GLU A 65 -9.03 -5.59 19.36
N ILE A 66 -9.21 -6.79 18.81
CA ILE A 66 -8.23 -7.44 17.92
C ILE A 66 -8.05 -6.61 16.65
N ILE A 67 -9.15 -6.23 16.00
CA ILE A 67 -9.11 -5.43 14.77
C ILE A 67 -8.44 -4.07 15.03
N ILE A 68 -8.82 -3.38 16.11
CA ILE A 68 -8.22 -2.08 16.48
C ILE A 68 -6.72 -2.23 16.72
N SER A 69 -6.29 -3.28 17.42
CA SER A 69 -4.87 -3.54 17.70
C SER A 69 -4.08 -3.80 16.42
N LEU A 70 -4.64 -4.59 15.50
CA LEU A 70 -4.02 -4.87 14.19
C LEU A 70 -3.93 -3.60 13.32
N VAL A 71 -5.00 -2.82 13.26
CA VAL A 71 -5.05 -1.54 12.54
C VAL A 71 -4.02 -0.56 13.10
N PHE A 72 -3.97 -0.41 14.42
CA PHE A 72 -3.03 0.50 15.08
C PHE A 72 -1.57 0.06 14.91
N THR A 73 -1.29 -1.24 14.99
CA THR A 73 0.05 -1.77 14.74
C THR A 73 0.47 -1.57 13.28
N ALA A 74 -0.45 -1.78 12.33
CA ALA A 74 -0.21 -1.49 10.91
C ALA A 74 0.05 0.01 10.67
N LEU A 75 -0.64 0.91 11.39
CA LEU A 75 -0.38 2.35 11.33
C LEU A 75 1.05 2.67 11.75
N ILE A 76 1.49 2.16 12.90
CA ILE A 76 2.82 2.41 13.43
C ILE A 76 3.88 1.91 12.45
N ARG A 77 3.73 0.69 11.93
CA ARG A 77 4.64 0.13 10.92
C ARG A 77 4.68 0.96 9.64
N ALA A 78 3.52 1.45 9.17
CA ALA A 78 3.45 2.30 7.99
C ALA A 78 4.15 3.65 8.21
N LEU A 79 3.97 4.28 9.38
CA LEU A 79 4.64 5.53 9.74
C LEU A 79 6.16 5.36 9.86
N ILE A 80 6.62 4.26 10.48
CA ILE A 80 8.05 3.94 10.57
C ILE A 80 8.65 3.72 9.17
N GLY A 81 7.89 3.17 8.22
CA GLY A 81 8.33 3.07 6.82
C GLY A 81 8.33 4.41 6.08
N LEU A 82 7.33 5.25 6.34
CA LEU A 82 7.10 6.51 5.63
C LEU A 82 8.08 7.61 6.03
N ILE A 83 8.34 7.79 7.33
CA ILE A 83 9.16 8.90 7.85
C ILE A 83 10.57 8.88 7.24
N PRO A 84 11.30 7.74 7.23
CA PRO A 84 12.60 7.65 6.57
C PRO A 84 12.50 7.86 5.06
N ALA A 85 11.45 7.35 4.41
CA ALA A 85 11.27 7.50 2.97
C ALA A 85 11.19 8.98 2.58
N ILE A 86 10.35 9.77 3.27
CA ILE A 86 10.21 11.22 3.05
C ILE A 86 11.50 11.97 3.39
N LEU A 87 12.13 11.65 4.52
CA LEU A 87 13.39 12.29 4.95
C LEU A 87 14.53 12.04 3.97
N LEU A 88 14.60 10.87 3.35
CA LEU A 88 15.61 10.53 2.35
C LEU A 88 15.31 11.16 0.99
N THR A 89 14.04 11.34 0.61
CA THR A 89 13.72 11.89 -0.73
C THR A 89 14.12 13.35 -0.88
N SER A 90 13.95 14.15 0.19
CA SER A 90 14.25 15.59 0.17
C SER A 90 15.72 15.91 -0.17
N PRO A 91 16.74 15.34 0.51
CA PRO A 91 18.14 15.62 0.19
C PRO A 91 18.67 14.88 -1.05
N LEU A 92 18.16 13.68 -1.36
CA LEU A 92 18.66 12.88 -2.48
C LEU A 92 18.11 13.32 -3.84
N PHE A 93 16.86 13.80 -3.89
CA PHE A 93 16.18 14.11 -5.14
C PHE A 93 15.70 15.56 -5.25
N GLY A 94 15.85 16.38 -4.20
CA GLY A 94 15.45 17.79 -4.21
C GLY A 94 13.94 18.01 -4.32
N ILE A 95 13.14 16.96 -4.15
CA ILE A 95 11.67 16.99 -4.21
C ILE A 95 11.14 17.11 -2.80
N SER A 96 10.55 18.25 -2.47
CA SER A 96 9.86 18.47 -1.20
C SER A 96 8.42 17.97 -1.29
N LEU A 97 8.17 16.69 -0.97
CA LEU A 97 6.79 16.19 -0.78
C LEU A 97 6.02 17.04 0.26
N LEU A 98 6.75 17.61 1.22
CA LEU A 98 6.21 18.44 2.29
C LEU A 98 5.59 19.76 1.78
N ASP A 99 5.92 20.21 0.57
CA ASP A 99 5.30 21.42 -0.01
C ASP A 99 3.81 21.23 -0.33
N LEU A 100 3.33 19.99 -0.50
CA LEU A 100 1.89 19.70 -0.62
C LEU A 100 1.12 19.90 0.69
N GLY A 101 1.82 19.95 1.83
CA GLY A 101 1.26 20.24 3.15
C GLY A 101 0.01 19.41 3.50
N VAL A 102 -1.12 20.10 3.69
CA VAL A 102 -2.40 19.49 4.13
C VAL A 102 -2.98 18.50 3.11
N HIS A 103 -2.77 18.73 1.81
CA HIS A 103 -3.27 17.84 0.77
C HIS A 103 -2.58 16.49 0.82
N LEU A 104 -1.29 16.47 1.17
CA LEU A 104 -0.52 15.24 1.35
C LEU A 104 -1.07 14.40 2.50
N PHE A 105 -1.42 15.05 3.62
CA PHE A 105 -2.00 14.38 4.77
C PHE A 105 -3.35 13.73 4.43
N LEU A 106 -4.24 14.45 3.76
CA LEU A 106 -5.53 13.90 3.31
C LEU A 106 -5.34 12.70 2.38
N LEU A 107 -4.36 12.79 1.48
CA LEU A 107 -4.04 11.72 0.55
C LEU A 107 -3.51 10.47 1.30
N PHE A 108 -2.58 10.64 2.25
CA PHE A 108 -2.14 9.52 3.10
C PHE A 108 -3.27 8.92 3.93
N LEU A 109 -4.16 9.74 4.48
CA LEU A 109 -5.30 9.24 5.25
C LEU A 109 -6.23 8.39 4.36
N SER A 110 -6.53 8.86 3.15
CA SER A 110 -7.36 8.12 2.19
C SER A 110 -6.72 6.79 1.78
N LEU A 111 -5.42 6.79 1.47
CA LEU A 111 -4.66 5.58 1.13
C LEU A 111 -4.57 4.61 2.30
N TYR A 112 -4.44 5.13 3.52
CA TYR A 112 -4.38 4.32 4.73
C TYR A 112 -5.71 3.60 4.97
N ILE A 113 -6.84 4.34 4.90
CA ILE A 113 -8.19 3.75 5.02
C ILE A 113 -8.40 2.69 3.93
N PHE A 114 -8.04 3.00 2.69
CA PHE A 114 -8.16 2.06 1.57
C PHE A 114 -7.29 0.80 1.80
N GLY A 115 -6.04 0.96 2.21
CA GLY A 115 -5.13 -0.15 2.52
C GLY A 115 -5.64 -1.06 3.63
N ILE A 116 -6.24 -0.50 4.69
CA ILE A 116 -6.89 -1.27 5.75
C ILE A 116 -8.11 -2.02 5.22
N THR A 117 -8.99 -1.35 4.46
CA THR A 117 -10.20 -2.03 3.94
C THR A 117 -9.84 -3.24 3.08
N LEU A 118 -8.79 -3.12 2.26
CA LEU A 118 -8.25 -4.26 1.51
C LEU A 118 -7.65 -5.33 2.42
N GLY A 119 -6.91 -4.93 3.47
CA GLY A 119 -6.35 -5.86 4.47
C GLY A 119 -7.43 -6.67 5.17
N ILE A 120 -8.51 -6.02 5.60
CA ILE A 120 -9.67 -6.66 6.22
C ILE A 120 -10.35 -7.61 5.23
N PHE A 121 -10.55 -7.20 3.98
CA PHE A 121 -11.17 -8.03 2.94
C PHE A 121 -10.37 -9.30 2.67
N VAL A 122 -9.05 -9.17 2.54
CA VAL A 122 -8.13 -10.29 2.33
C VAL A 122 -8.08 -11.20 3.55
N SER A 123 -8.03 -10.63 4.76
CA SER A 123 -8.03 -11.38 6.02
C SER A 123 -9.34 -12.14 6.25
N ALA A 124 -10.48 -11.60 5.82
CA ALA A 124 -11.76 -12.32 5.80
C ALA A 124 -11.73 -13.52 4.83
N GLY A 125 -11.10 -13.37 3.67
CA GLY A 125 -10.83 -14.48 2.75
C GLY A 125 -9.93 -15.55 3.36
N LEU A 126 -8.86 -15.14 4.05
CA LEU A 126 -7.95 -16.02 4.79
C LEU A 126 -8.66 -16.81 5.89
N LEU A 127 -9.57 -16.19 6.64
CA LEU A 127 -10.38 -16.91 7.64
C LEU A 127 -11.24 -18.00 7.01
N ARG A 128 -11.78 -17.76 5.82
CA ARG A 128 -12.69 -18.69 5.15
C ARG A 128 -11.97 -19.85 4.45
N PHE A 129 -10.85 -19.55 3.79
CA PHE A 129 -10.14 -20.50 2.93
C PHE A 129 -8.82 -21.00 3.51
N GLY A 130 -8.41 -20.48 4.67
CA GLY A 130 -7.20 -20.89 5.38
C GLY A 130 -5.91 -20.49 4.66
N PRO A 131 -4.80 -21.22 4.93
CA PRO A 131 -3.47 -20.91 4.39
C PRO A 131 -3.38 -20.88 2.85
N SER A 132 -4.29 -21.57 2.16
CA SER A 132 -4.35 -21.57 0.69
C SER A 132 -4.65 -20.18 0.10
N PHE A 133 -5.21 -19.26 0.89
CA PHE A 133 -5.53 -17.90 0.49
C PHE A 133 -4.36 -16.92 0.66
N GLU A 134 -3.24 -17.36 1.24
CA GLU A 134 -2.05 -16.52 1.45
C GLU A 134 -1.55 -15.89 0.16
N ASN A 135 -1.47 -16.68 -0.92
CA ASN A 135 -1.03 -16.18 -2.23
C ASN A 135 -1.88 -15.01 -2.75
N ILE A 136 -3.17 -14.97 -2.40
CA ILE A 136 -4.08 -13.88 -2.79
C ILE A 136 -3.77 -12.62 -1.98
N ALA A 137 -3.35 -12.75 -0.72
CA ALA A 137 -2.94 -11.60 0.09
C ALA A 137 -1.75 -10.85 -0.52
N TRP A 138 -0.78 -11.59 -1.07
CA TRP A 138 0.36 -11.01 -1.78
C TRP A 138 -0.02 -10.51 -3.18
N SER A 139 -0.78 -11.30 -3.94
CA SER A 139 -1.08 -11.02 -5.36
C SER A 139 -2.04 -9.85 -5.55
N THR A 140 -2.97 -9.62 -4.61
CA THR A 140 -3.96 -8.53 -4.70
C THR A 140 -3.28 -7.17 -4.78
N MET A 141 -2.20 -6.97 -4.02
CA MET A 141 -1.44 -5.71 -4.04
C MET A 141 -0.71 -5.51 -5.37
N PHE A 142 -0.05 -6.55 -5.87
CA PHE A 142 0.61 -6.50 -7.18
C PHE A 142 -0.37 -6.28 -8.33
N LEU A 143 -1.59 -6.81 -8.21
CA LEU A 143 -2.64 -6.62 -9.20
C LEU A 143 -3.20 -5.20 -9.18
N LEU A 144 -3.30 -4.56 -8.02
CA LEU A 144 -3.71 -3.16 -7.89
C LEU A 144 -2.70 -2.16 -8.44
N ALA A 145 -1.42 -2.50 -8.42
CA ALA A 145 -0.33 -1.63 -8.85
C ALA A 145 -0.45 -1.09 -10.30
N PRO A 146 -0.79 -1.88 -11.33
CA PRO A 146 -1.07 -1.37 -12.68
C PRO A 146 -2.39 -0.59 -12.78
N PHE A 147 -3.44 -0.97 -12.06
CA PHE A 147 -4.71 -0.22 -12.09
C PHE A 147 -4.59 1.14 -11.37
N GLY A 148 -3.73 1.22 -10.34
CA GLY A 148 -3.45 2.46 -9.62
C GLY A 148 -2.64 3.49 -10.42
N CYS A 149 -2.27 3.21 -11.68
CA CYS A 149 -1.53 4.11 -12.56
C CYS A 149 -0.32 4.78 -11.88
N VAL A 150 0.39 4.00 -11.06
CA VAL A 150 1.43 4.51 -10.14
C VAL A 150 2.64 5.05 -10.89
N TYR A 151 2.99 4.42 -12.01
CA TYR A 151 4.23 4.72 -12.72
C TYR A 151 4.01 5.33 -14.12
N TYR A 152 2.75 5.56 -14.50
CA TYR A 152 2.39 6.02 -15.84
C TYR A 152 1.01 6.70 -15.84
N PRO A 153 0.75 7.64 -16.76
CA PRO A 153 -0.54 8.33 -16.87
C PRO A 153 -1.68 7.40 -17.30
N ILE A 154 -2.90 7.72 -16.87
CA ILE A 154 -4.11 6.93 -17.15
C ILE A 154 -4.39 6.78 -18.66
N GLU A 155 -3.90 7.71 -19.47
CA GLU A 155 -3.94 7.72 -20.94
C GLU A 155 -3.28 6.49 -21.60
N ILE A 156 -2.43 5.77 -20.86
CA ILE A 156 -1.76 4.56 -21.34
C ILE A 156 -2.63 3.30 -21.10
N LEU A 157 -3.70 3.38 -20.29
CA LEU A 157 -4.64 2.27 -20.17
C LEU A 157 -5.55 2.18 -21.40
N PRO A 158 -6.04 0.97 -21.75
CA PRO A 158 -7.09 0.82 -22.74
C PRO A 158 -8.33 1.64 -22.34
N GLU A 159 -9.07 2.21 -23.30
CA GLU A 159 -10.26 3.04 -23.06
C GLU A 159 -11.29 2.39 -22.11
N PHE A 160 -11.35 1.06 -22.05
CA PHE A 160 -12.24 0.33 -21.12
C PHE A 160 -11.88 0.51 -19.63
N PHE A 161 -10.62 0.82 -19.32
CA PHE A 161 -10.12 0.94 -17.95
C PHE A 161 -9.68 2.37 -17.57
N GLN A 162 -9.79 3.34 -18.49
CA GLN A 162 -9.70 4.78 -18.16
C GLN A 162 -10.90 5.22 -17.33
#